data_AF-A0A3L9YER9-F1
#
_entry.id   AF-A0A3L9YER9-F1
#
_cell.length_a   1.000
_cell.length_b   1.000
_cell.length_c   1.000
_cell.angle_alpha   90.00
_cell.angle_beta   90.00
_cell.angle_gamma   90.00
#
_symmetry.space_group_name_H-M   'P 1'
#
loop_
_entity.id
_entity.type
_entity.pdbx_description
1 polymer ?
#
loop_
_entity_poly.entity_id
_entity_poly.type
_entity_poly.pdbx_seq_one_letter_code
_entity_poly.pdbx_strand_id
1 'polypeptide(L)'
;MSISNYHLPADPYADWKGSEAPGYVPTARQQPLLDAFAAARASGLRYTADIAQFVSKQLCLTAEVLGRNTTNVDGGDFGHDLFYARSCYEAMRKRQSQIDAAAVMGNLPVDLPLGVLVFNDHKRTTGVVVVDSSDPEHIRLRGTRGKLRLEFTTDAVSIKGAIERAASKGLRKDSFEVFVAGLATSASVEADFVKCAESAPSDCDLFATC
;
A
#
# COMPACT_ATOMS: atom_id res chain seq x y z
N MET A 1 -3.96 13.61 -30.38
CA MET A 1 -4.88 14.21 -29.37
C MET A 1 -6.06 13.27 -29.27
N SER A 2 -6.13 12.44 -28.22
CA SER A 2 -7.30 11.59 -27.99
C SER A 2 -8.41 12.47 -27.43
N ILE A 3 -9.57 12.49 -28.06
CA ILE A 3 -10.76 13.13 -27.51
C ILE A 3 -11.13 12.30 -26.27
N SER A 4 -10.90 12.84 -25.08
CA SER A 4 -11.29 12.20 -23.84
C SER A 4 -12.78 11.93 -23.88
N ASN A 5 -13.20 10.67 -23.72
CA ASN A 5 -14.61 10.24 -23.71
C ASN A 5 -15.37 10.69 -22.44
N TYR A 6 -14.88 11.76 -21.81
CA TYR A 6 -15.36 12.28 -20.55
C TYR A 6 -16.56 13.20 -20.78
N HIS A 7 -17.59 13.00 -19.99
CA HIS A 7 -18.71 13.90 -19.87
C HIS A 7 -19.14 13.98 -18.41
N LEU A 8 -19.67 15.14 -18.03
CA LEU A 8 -20.18 15.38 -16.70
C LEU A 8 -21.50 14.60 -16.52
N PRO A 9 -21.65 13.78 -15.46
CA PRO A 9 -22.88 13.05 -15.21
C PRO A 9 -23.99 14.00 -14.77
N ALA A 10 -25.24 13.58 -14.96
CA ALA A 10 -26.40 14.33 -14.47
C ALA A 10 -26.43 14.39 -12.92
N ASP A 11 -25.99 13.31 -12.27
CA ASP A 11 -25.83 13.20 -10.83
C ASP A 11 -24.46 12.56 -10.51
N PRO A 12 -23.44 13.36 -10.15
CA PRO A 12 -22.14 12.83 -9.73
C PRO A 12 -22.22 11.91 -8.50
N TYR A 13 -23.13 12.15 -7.57
CA TYR A 13 -23.24 11.33 -6.36
C TYR A 13 -23.66 9.89 -6.72
N ALA A 14 -24.72 9.75 -7.52
CA ALA A 14 -25.20 8.44 -7.95
C ALA A 14 -24.15 7.70 -8.81
N ASP A 15 -23.43 8.42 -9.67
CA ASP A 15 -22.41 7.84 -10.55
C ASP A 15 -21.23 7.23 -9.77
N TRP A 16 -20.80 7.86 -8.67
CA TRP A 16 -19.67 7.39 -7.86
C TRP A 16 -20.06 6.53 -6.65
N LYS A 17 -21.34 6.17 -6.54
CA LYS A 17 -21.84 5.41 -5.40
C LYS A 17 -21.08 4.09 -5.26
N GLY A 18 -20.45 3.88 -4.11
CA GLY A 18 -19.68 2.66 -3.82
C GLY A 18 -18.29 2.63 -4.45
N SER A 19 -17.78 3.74 -4.99
CA SER A 19 -16.42 3.84 -5.54
C SER A 19 -15.31 3.51 -4.52
N GLU A 20 -15.60 3.71 -3.24
CA GLU A 20 -14.75 3.31 -2.12
C GLU A 20 -14.99 1.87 -1.62
N ALA A 21 -15.73 1.02 -2.36
CA ALA A 21 -15.87 -0.41 -2.04
C ALA A 21 -14.76 -1.28 -2.66
N PRO A 22 -14.33 -2.37 -2.00
CA PRO A 22 -13.38 -3.33 -2.57
C PRO A 22 -13.91 -3.92 -3.89
N GLY A 23 -13.03 -4.09 -4.88
CA GLY A 23 -13.39 -4.64 -6.19
C GLY A 23 -14.18 -3.68 -7.09
N TYR A 24 -14.36 -2.41 -6.70
CA TYR A 24 -14.97 -1.41 -7.57
C TYR A 24 -14.18 -1.26 -8.88
N VAL A 25 -14.89 -1.32 -10.01
CA VAL A 25 -14.34 -1.12 -11.35
C VAL A 25 -14.85 0.21 -11.89
N PRO A 26 -13.96 1.20 -12.13
CA PRO A 26 -14.36 2.47 -12.72
C PRO A 26 -15.04 2.30 -14.07
N THR A 27 -16.08 3.09 -14.32
CA THR A 27 -16.76 3.08 -15.62
C THR A 27 -15.90 3.74 -16.71
N ALA A 28 -16.23 3.49 -17.98
CA ALA A 28 -15.53 4.11 -19.11
C ALA A 28 -15.57 5.66 -19.09
N ARG A 29 -16.57 6.25 -18.41
CA ARG A 29 -16.69 7.70 -18.19
C ARG A 29 -15.74 8.19 -17.07
N GLN A 30 -15.64 7.41 -15.99
CA GLN A 30 -14.82 7.74 -14.83
C GLN A 30 -13.32 7.59 -15.10
N GLN A 31 -12.95 6.62 -15.95
CA GLN A 31 -11.56 6.29 -16.22
C GLN A 31 -10.72 7.49 -16.71
N PRO A 32 -11.15 8.29 -17.71
CA PRO A 32 -10.41 9.49 -18.10
C PRO A 32 -10.18 10.49 -16.97
N LEU A 33 -11.14 10.62 -16.04
CA LEU A 33 -11.03 11.53 -14.89
C LEU A 33 -10.02 11.01 -13.86
N LEU A 34 -10.03 9.70 -13.59
CA LEU A 34 -9.03 9.04 -12.74
C LEU A 34 -7.63 9.11 -13.33
N ASP A 35 -7.49 8.91 -14.64
CA ASP A 35 -6.21 8.99 -15.35
C ASP A 35 -5.64 10.41 -15.31
N ALA A 36 -6.49 11.41 -15.53
CA ALA A 36 -6.11 12.82 -15.42
C ALA A 36 -5.74 13.21 -13.98
N PHE A 37 -6.50 12.73 -12.99
CA PHE A 37 -6.17 12.93 -11.57
C PHE A 37 -4.83 12.28 -11.20
N ALA A 38 -4.59 11.05 -11.66
CA ALA A 38 -3.33 10.35 -11.45
C ALA A 38 -2.15 11.11 -12.09
N ALA A 39 -2.33 11.65 -13.29
CA ALA A 39 -1.35 12.49 -13.96
C ALA A 39 -1.06 13.77 -13.16
N ALA A 40 -2.09 14.45 -12.66
CA ALA A 40 -1.95 15.64 -11.80
C ALA A 40 -1.12 15.33 -10.53
N ARG A 41 -1.37 14.19 -9.90
CA ARG A 41 -0.61 13.71 -8.73
C ARG A 41 0.84 13.36 -9.10
N ALA A 42 1.07 12.76 -10.26
CA ALA A 42 2.41 12.45 -10.75
C ALA A 42 3.23 13.73 -11.06
N SER A 43 2.57 14.81 -11.46
CA SER A 43 3.18 16.15 -11.62
C SER A 43 3.44 16.87 -10.29
N GLY A 44 3.15 16.24 -9.14
CA GLY A 44 3.42 16.79 -7.81
C GLY A 44 2.36 17.75 -7.27
N LEU A 45 1.23 17.91 -7.97
CA LEU A 45 0.14 18.79 -7.52
C LEU A 45 -0.54 18.22 -6.27
N ARG A 46 -0.82 19.12 -5.31
CA ARG A 46 -1.41 18.76 -4.00
C ARG A 46 -2.68 19.53 -3.66
N TYR A 47 -2.82 20.76 -4.14
CA TYR A 47 -3.99 21.58 -3.85
C TYR A 47 -5.12 21.30 -4.83
N THR A 48 -6.35 21.26 -4.31
CA THR A 48 -7.56 20.96 -5.09
C THR A 48 -7.72 21.89 -6.28
N ALA A 49 -7.43 23.19 -6.11
CA ALA A 49 -7.52 24.18 -7.19
C ALA A 49 -6.55 23.88 -8.34
N ASP A 50 -5.29 23.57 -8.03
CA ASP A 50 -4.27 23.26 -9.04
C ASP A 50 -4.60 21.97 -9.78
N ILE A 51 -5.07 20.96 -9.05
CA ILE A 51 -5.50 19.68 -9.63
C ILE A 51 -6.71 19.90 -10.54
N ALA A 52 -7.72 20.66 -10.10
CA ALA A 52 -8.90 20.96 -10.91
C ALA A 52 -8.54 21.72 -12.20
N GLN A 53 -7.62 22.69 -12.12
CA GLN A 53 -7.13 23.40 -13.29
C GLN A 53 -6.33 22.49 -14.24
N PHE A 54 -5.51 21.59 -13.71
CA PHE A 54 -4.75 20.64 -14.52
C PHE A 54 -5.67 19.64 -15.23
N VAL A 55 -6.59 19.03 -14.48
CA VAL A 55 -7.51 18.01 -14.99
C VAL A 55 -8.47 18.60 -16.02
N SER A 56 -9.04 19.78 -15.77
CA SER A 56 -9.93 20.44 -16.73
C SER A 56 -9.26 20.75 -18.06
N LYS A 57 -7.99 21.18 -18.04
CA LYS A 57 -7.18 21.39 -19.26
C LYS A 57 -6.90 20.07 -19.98
N GLN A 58 -6.55 19.02 -19.25
CA GLN A 58 -6.25 17.71 -19.82
C GLN A 58 -7.49 17.05 -20.45
N LEU A 59 -8.67 17.28 -19.88
CA LEU A 59 -9.96 16.81 -20.41
C LEU A 59 -10.60 17.78 -21.42
N CYS A 60 -9.95 18.89 -21.74
CA CYS A 60 -10.45 19.92 -22.66
C CYS A 60 -11.86 20.44 -22.31
N LEU A 61 -12.14 20.64 -21.01
CA LEU A 61 -13.47 21.09 -20.56
C LEU A 61 -13.74 22.54 -20.96
N THR A 62 -14.97 22.81 -21.42
CA THR A 62 -15.41 24.15 -21.77
C THR A 62 -15.78 24.97 -20.53
N ALA A 63 -15.75 26.30 -20.66
CA ALA A 63 -16.16 27.20 -19.58
C ALA A 63 -17.62 26.99 -19.14
N GLU A 64 -18.49 26.55 -20.05
CA GLU A 64 -19.89 26.21 -19.75
C GLU A 64 -20.00 25.03 -18.78
N VAL A 65 -19.21 23.97 -18.99
CA VAL A 65 -19.18 22.80 -18.09
C VAL A 65 -18.60 23.17 -16.73
N LEU A 66 -17.55 23.99 -16.71
CA LEU A 66 -16.91 24.45 -15.48
C LEU A 66 -17.77 25.43 -14.68
N GLY A 67 -18.69 26.15 -15.34
CA GLY A 67 -19.60 27.11 -14.71
C GLY A 67 -20.89 26.51 -14.15
N ARG A 68 -21.14 25.21 -14.38
CA ARG A 68 -22.40 24.56 -14.02
C ARG A 68 -22.51 24.33 -12.51
N ASN A 69 -23.63 24.79 -11.93
CA ASN A 69 -24.00 24.59 -10.52
C ASN A 69 -22.92 25.02 -9.50
N THR A 70 -22.26 26.16 -9.75
CA THR A 70 -21.22 26.72 -8.87
C THR A 70 -21.78 27.46 -7.65
N THR A 71 -23.11 27.57 -7.53
CA THR A 71 -23.75 28.23 -6.38
C THR A 71 -23.61 27.37 -5.12
N ASN A 72 -22.87 27.86 -4.12
CA ASN A 72 -22.60 27.20 -2.84
C ASN A 72 -21.76 25.90 -2.91
N VAL A 73 -21.15 25.58 -4.06
CA VAL A 73 -20.33 24.37 -4.26
C VAL A 73 -19.01 24.74 -4.92
N ASP A 74 -17.90 24.48 -4.23
CA ASP A 74 -16.55 24.74 -4.73
C ASP A 74 -16.28 23.91 -6.00
N GLY A 75 -16.18 24.59 -7.15
CA GLY A 75 -15.95 23.97 -8.46
C GLY A 75 -17.19 23.38 -9.14
N GLY A 76 -18.38 23.59 -8.58
CA GLY A 76 -19.66 23.14 -9.16
C GLY A 76 -19.76 21.63 -9.35
N ASP A 77 -20.55 21.20 -10.34
CA ASP A 77 -20.75 19.77 -10.62
C ASP A 77 -19.43 19.06 -10.95
N PHE A 78 -18.51 19.73 -11.66
CA PHE A 78 -17.19 19.18 -11.99
C PHE A 78 -16.32 19.02 -10.74
N GLY A 79 -16.33 19.99 -9.82
CA GLY A 79 -15.64 19.89 -8.54
C GLY A 79 -16.13 18.69 -7.73
N HIS A 80 -17.43 18.42 -7.77
CA HIS A 80 -18.03 17.26 -7.12
C HIS A 80 -17.60 15.92 -7.77
N ASP A 81 -17.60 15.86 -9.10
CA ASP A 81 -17.10 14.70 -9.86
C ASP A 81 -15.62 14.43 -9.56
N LEU A 82 -14.80 15.48 -9.50
CA LEU A 82 -13.38 15.41 -9.14
C LEU A 82 -13.15 14.99 -7.68
N PHE A 83 -14.00 15.43 -6.76
CA PHE A 83 -13.95 15.03 -5.35
C PHE A 83 -14.10 13.51 -5.22
N TYR A 84 -15.10 12.92 -5.88
CA TYR A 84 -15.27 11.46 -5.84
C TYR A 84 -14.18 10.70 -6.60
N ALA A 85 -13.70 11.22 -7.72
CA ALA A 85 -12.57 10.64 -8.42
C ALA A 85 -11.33 10.56 -7.51
N ARG A 86 -11.09 11.61 -6.72
CA ARG A 86 -10.03 11.61 -5.69
C ARG A 86 -10.27 10.51 -4.65
N SER A 87 -11.44 10.44 -4.04
CA SER A 87 -11.74 9.43 -3.01
C SER A 87 -11.60 8.01 -3.55
N CYS A 88 -12.10 7.76 -4.77
CA CYS A 88 -11.94 6.49 -5.48
C CYS A 88 -10.45 6.15 -5.70
N TYR A 89 -9.67 7.11 -6.23
CA TYR A 89 -8.24 6.91 -6.48
C TYR A 89 -7.46 6.61 -5.20
N GLU A 90 -7.71 7.37 -4.13
CA GLU A 90 -7.07 7.16 -2.82
C GLU A 90 -7.45 5.81 -2.22
N ALA A 91 -8.72 5.40 -2.32
CA ALA A 91 -9.18 4.09 -1.89
C ALA A 91 -8.49 2.98 -2.68
N MET A 92 -8.48 3.04 -4.01
CA MET A 92 -7.79 2.06 -4.87
C MET A 92 -6.30 1.94 -4.52
N ARG A 93 -5.59 3.06 -4.36
CA ARG A 93 -4.18 3.07 -3.94
C ARG A 93 -3.98 2.46 -2.56
N LYS A 94 -4.87 2.75 -1.61
CA LYS A 94 -4.82 2.16 -0.27
C LYS A 94 -4.99 0.65 -0.33
N ARG A 95 -5.96 0.11 -1.09
CA ARG A 95 -6.09 -1.35 -1.25
C ARG A 95 -4.86 -1.94 -1.91
N GLN A 96 -4.35 -1.33 -2.98
CA GLN A 96 -3.17 -1.87 -3.64
C GLN A 96 -2.00 -1.95 -2.65
N SER A 97 -1.78 -0.91 -1.84
CA SER A 97 -0.76 -0.96 -0.78
C SER A 97 -1.06 -2.01 0.29
N GLN A 98 -2.32 -2.32 0.59
CA GLN A 98 -2.70 -3.40 1.50
C GLN A 98 -2.40 -4.77 0.89
N ILE A 99 -2.73 -4.98 -0.38
CA ILE A 99 -2.44 -6.22 -1.12
C ILE A 99 -0.94 -6.43 -1.23
N ASP A 100 -0.19 -5.40 -1.61
CA ASP A 100 1.27 -5.47 -1.73
C ASP A 100 1.93 -5.76 -0.37
N ALA A 101 1.44 -5.11 0.70
CA ALA A 101 1.92 -5.38 2.06
C ALA A 101 1.54 -6.79 2.53
N ALA A 102 0.33 -7.25 2.24
CA ALA A 102 -0.13 -8.60 2.58
C ALA A 102 0.65 -9.68 1.82
N ALA A 103 0.97 -9.46 0.54
CA ALA A 103 1.75 -10.39 -0.26
C ALA A 103 3.19 -10.58 0.29
N VAL A 104 3.77 -9.50 0.81
CA VAL A 104 5.12 -9.52 1.39
C VAL A 104 5.11 -10.04 2.84
N MET A 105 4.12 -9.65 3.64
CA MET A 105 4.12 -9.85 5.10
C MET A 105 3.25 -11.02 5.56
N GLY A 106 2.35 -11.53 4.71
CA GLY A 106 1.40 -12.60 5.02
C GLY A 106 2.04 -13.97 5.21
N ASN A 107 3.31 -14.15 4.84
CA ASN A 107 4.06 -15.40 5.00
C ASN A 107 5.40 -15.16 5.71
N LEU A 108 5.45 -14.24 6.68
CA LEU A 108 6.67 -14.06 7.46
C LEU A 108 6.93 -15.29 8.34
N PRO A 109 8.16 -15.83 8.39
CA PRO A 109 8.46 -16.93 9.28
C PRO A 109 8.22 -16.52 10.73
N VAL A 110 7.63 -17.43 11.51
CA VAL A 110 7.51 -17.27 12.96
C VAL A 110 8.91 -17.13 13.56
N ASP A 111 9.02 -16.32 14.60
CA ASP A 111 10.27 -15.93 15.27
C ASP A 111 11.22 -15.05 14.45
N LEU A 112 10.79 -14.54 13.29
CA LEU A 112 11.59 -13.57 12.54
C LEU A 112 11.75 -12.24 13.31
N PRO A 113 12.98 -11.76 13.53
CA PRO A 113 13.21 -10.45 14.12
C PRO A 113 12.93 -9.33 13.12
N LEU A 114 11.86 -8.57 13.35
CA LEU A 114 11.55 -7.35 12.63
C LEU A 114 12.37 -6.15 13.12
N GLY A 115 13.07 -6.25 14.26
CA GLY A 115 13.96 -5.21 14.75
C GLY A 115 13.23 -4.05 15.44
N VAL A 116 13.45 -2.81 14.98
CA VAL A 116 12.85 -1.60 15.56
C VAL A 116 11.69 -1.11 14.71
N LEU A 117 10.54 -0.91 15.34
CA LEU A 117 9.32 -0.38 14.73
C LEU A 117 8.89 0.90 15.43
N VAL A 118 8.38 1.87 14.67
CA VAL A 118 7.79 3.11 15.21
C VAL A 118 6.38 3.27 14.68
N PHE A 119 5.39 3.02 15.54
CA PHE A 119 3.97 3.09 15.19
C PHE A 119 3.48 4.54 15.08
N ASN A 120 2.22 4.72 14.66
CA ASN A 120 1.62 6.04 14.41
C ASN A 120 1.59 6.93 15.65
N ASP A 121 1.56 6.33 16.84
CA ASP A 121 1.65 7.01 18.14
C ASP A 121 3.07 7.49 18.48
N HIS A 122 3.99 7.41 17.52
CA HIS A 122 5.40 7.82 17.59
C HIS A 122 6.20 7.07 18.66
N LYS A 123 5.64 6.02 19.26
CA LYS A 123 6.33 5.23 20.25
C LYS A 123 7.20 4.18 19.56
N ARG A 124 8.39 4.03 20.13
CA ARG A 124 9.40 3.10 19.68
C ARG A 124 9.20 1.75 20.35
N THR A 125 9.12 0.71 19.53
CA THR A 125 9.10 -0.68 19.96
C THR A 125 10.36 -1.37 19.43
N THR A 126 11.13 -1.99 20.32
CA THR A 126 12.42 -2.63 20.02
C THR A 126 12.35 -4.14 20.17
N GLY A 127 13.20 -4.85 19.44
CA GLY A 127 13.27 -6.31 19.48
C GLY A 127 11.94 -6.94 19.09
N VAL A 128 11.30 -6.40 18.05
CA VAL A 128 10.01 -6.92 17.58
C VAL A 128 10.23 -8.24 16.86
N VAL A 129 9.44 -9.24 17.20
CA VAL A 129 9.48 -10.60 16.67
C VAL A 129 8.06 -11.00 16.24
N VAL A 130 7.96 -11.72 15.12
CA VAL A 130 6.70 -12.29 14.63
C VAL A 130 6.34 -13.53 15.45
N VAL A 131 5.16 -13.52 16.06
CA VAL A 131 4.64 -14.68 16.83
C VAL A 131 3.69 -15.51 15.97
N ASP A 132 2.89 -14.84 15.15
CA ASP A 132 1.93 -15.48 14.25
C ASP A 132 1.69 -14.56 13.05
N SER A 133 1.72 -15.14 11.85
CA SER A 133 1.46 -14.44 10.59
C SER A 133 0.38 -15.14 9.76
N SER A 134 -0.43 -16.01 10.38
CA SER A 134 -1.45 -16.80 9.67
C SER A 134 -2.51 -15.95 8.94
N ASP A 135 -2.70 -14.70 9.39
CA ASP A 135 -3.62 -13.74 8.78
C ASP A 135 -2.89 -12.40 8.48
N PRO A 136 -2.85 -11.93 7.23
CA PRO A 136 -2.20 -10.67 6.86
C PRO A 136 -2.86 -9.41 7.47
N GLU A 137 -4.14 -9.50 7.86
CA GLU A 137 -4.84 -8.40 8.54
C GLU A 137 -4.59 -8.40 10.05
N HIS A 138 -4.16 -9.55 10.61
CA HIS A 138 -4.01 -9.77 12.05
C HIS A 138 -2.69 -10.48 12.40
N ILE A 139 -1.57 -9.82 12.11
CA ILE A 139 -0.23 -10.33 12.44
C ILE A 139 0.05 -10.07 13.92
N ARG A 140 0.38 -11.13 14.68
CA ARG A 140 0.73 -11.03 16.10
C ARG A 140 2.22 -10.81 16.26
N LEU A 141 2.56 -9.72 16.95
CA LEU A 141 3.94 -9.32 17.19
C LEU A 141 4.22 -9.25 18.70
N ARG A 142 5.44 -9.61 19.08
CA ARG A 142 5.96 -9.43 20.43
C ARG A 142 7.12 -8.46 20.38
N GLY A 143 7.18 -7.51 21.31
CA GLY A 143 8.29 -6.57 21.39
C GLY A 143 8.40 -5.88 22.74
N THR A 144 9.34 -4.95 22.82
CA THR A 144 9.62 -4.19 24.05
C THR A 144 9.42 -2.70 23.82
N ARG A 145 8.73 -2.04 24.75
CA ARG A 145 8.56 -0.60 24.76
C ARG A 145 9.07 -0.08 26.10
N GLY A 146 10.33 0.38 26.11
CA GLY A 146 11.03 0.69 27.35
C GLY A 146 11.18 -0.57 28.21
N LYS A 147 10.63 -0.55 29.43
CA LYS A 147 10.65 -1.70 30.35
C LYS A 147 9.49 -2.69 30.15
N LEU A 148 8.48 -2.33 29.35
CA LEU A 148 7.29 -3.15 29.16
C LEU A 148 7.49 -4.10 27.97
N ARG A 149 7.19 -5.39 28.19
CA ARG A 149 7.04 -6.37 27.11
C ARG A 149 5.57 -6.34 26.66
N LEU A 150 5.35 -6.24 25.36
CA LEU A 150 4.02 -6.11 24.77
C LEU A 150 3.84 -7.16 23.68
N GLU A 151 2.68 -7.79 23.69
CA GLU A 151 2.15 -8.54 22.56
C GLU A 151 0.96 -7.77 22.01
N PHE A 152 0.94 -7.58 20.70
CA PHE A 152 -0.11 -6.83 20.03
C PHE A 152 -0.35 -7.39 18.64
N THR A 153 -1.57 -7.17 18.13
CA THR A 153 -1.98 -7.58 16.80
C THR A 153 -2.06 -6.35 15.91
N THR A 154 -1.52 -6.44 14.70
CA THR A 154 -1.40 -5.30 13.78
C THR A 154 -1.54 -5.78 12.34
N ASP A 155 -2.00 -4.88 11.46
CA ASP A 155 -2.12 -5.13 10.02
C ASP A 155 -0.79 -4.95 9.28
N ALA A 156 -0.61 -5.65 8.15
CA ALA A 156 0.61 -5.59 7.33
C ALA A 156 1.00 -4.15 6.91
N VAL A 157 0.03 -3.27 6.65
CA VAL A 157 0.29 -1.88 6.25
C VAL A 157 0.87 -1.08 7.41
N SER A 158 0.34 -1.26 8.62
CA SER A 158 0.90 -0.65 9.82
C SER A 158 2.34 -1.11 10.08
N ILE A 159 2.70 -2.37 9.79
CA ILE A 159 4.10 -2.83 9.91
C ILE A 159 4.98 -2.13 8.89
N LYS A 160 4.58 -2.12 7.61
CA LYS A 160 5.31 -1.41 6.54
C LYS A 160 5.57 0.05 6.92
N GLY A 161 4.52 0.78 7.30
CA GLY A 161 4.62 2.17 7.72
C GLY A 161 5.47 2.37 8.97
N ALA A 162 5.48 1.41 9.90
CA ALA A 162 6.31 1.46 11.09
C ALA A 162 7.80 1.24 10.80
N ILE A 163 8.13 0.40 9.81
CA ILE A 163 9.50 0.20 9.31
C ILE A 163 10.00 1.47 8.60
N GLU A 164 9.22 2.00 7.66
CA GLU A 164 9.55 3.22 6.93
C GLU A 164 9.74 4.42 7.87
N ARG A 165 8.89 4.54 8.89
CA ARG A 165 9.01 5.60 9.91
C ARG A 165 10.23 5.42 10.83
N ALA A 166 10.61 4.18 11.13
CA ALA A 166 11.81 3.92 11.90
C ALA A 166 13.07 4.27 11.08
N ALA A 167 13.08 3.94 9.79
CA ALA A 167 14.15 4.27 8.86
C ALA A 167 14.29 5.78 8.66
N SER A 168 13.19 6.52 8.43
CA SER A 168 13.23 7.97 8.24
C SER A 168 13.73 8.75 9.46
N LYS A 169 13.54 8.19 10.67
CA LYS A 169 14.09 8.73 11.93
C LYS A 169 15.52 8.29 12.22
N GLY A 170 16.15 7.50 11.36
CA GLY A 170 17.50 6.93 11.58
C GLY A 170 17.57 5.93 12.74
N LEU A 171 16.44 5.42 13.21
CA LEU A 171 16.37 4.44 14.31
C LEU A 171 16.57 3.01 13.81
N ARG A 172 16.56 2.81 12.50
CA ARG A 172 16.81 1.56 11.80
C ARG A 172 17.71 1.85 10.60
N LYS A 173 18.64 0.94 10.31
CA LYS A 173 19.56 1.04 9.16
C LYS A 173 18.89 0.62 7.86
N ASP A 174 18.00 -0.37 7.93
CA ASP A 174 17.36 -0.97 6.75
C ASP A 174 16.03 -0.29 6.45
N SER A 175 15.84 0.13 5.20
CA SER A 175 14.53 0.56 4.68
C SER A 175 13.63 -0.66 4.48
N PHE A 176 12.33 -0.42 4.26
CA PHE A 176 11.39 -1.50 3.96
C PHE A 176 11.83 -2.32 2.73
N GLU A 177 12.28 -1.65 1.67
CA GLU A 177 12.77 -2.32 0.45
C GLU A 177 13.97 -3.23 0.72
N VAL A 178 14.95 -2.76 1.51
CA VAL A 178 16.13 -3.56 1.89
C VAL A 178 15.73 -4.75 2.75
N PHE A 179 14.78 -4.57 3.65
CA PHE A 179 14.24 -5.66 4.47
C PHE A 179 13.55 -6.73 3.61
N VAL A 180 12.72 -6.33 2.64
CA VAL A 180 12.04 -7.26 1.73
C VAL A 180 13.03 -7.98 0.82
N ALA A 181 14.04 -7.29 0.30
CA ALA A 181 15.11 -7.92 -0.48
C ALA A 181 15.90 -8.95 0.34
N GLY A 182 16.14 -8.65 1.63
CA GLY A 182 16.75 -9.59 2.58
C GLY A 182 15.92 -10.85 2.78
N LEU A 183 14.59 -10.71 2.90
CA LEU A 183 13.65 -11.84 3.02
C LEU A 183 13.65 -12.75 1.79
N ALA A 184 13.65 -12.16 0.59
CA ALA A 184 13.74 -12.91 -0.66
C ALA A 184 15.06 -13.69 -0.76
N THR A 185 16.16 -13.08 -0.31
CA THR A 185 17.49 -13.72 -0.29
C THR A 185 17.55 -14.87 0.71
N SER A 186 17.02 -14.71 1.93
CA SER A 186 16.98 -15.79 2.92
C SER A 186 16.13 -16.97 2.47
N ALA A 187 14.98 -16.72 1.82
CA ALA A 187 14.12 -17.77 1.29
C ALA A 187 14.81 -18.59 0.17
N SER A 188 15.60 -17.94 -0.69
CA SER A 188 16.38 -18.65 -1.71
C SER A 188 17.53 -19.49 -1.12
N VAL A 189 18.22 -18.98 -0.10
CA VAL A 189 19.33 -19.70 0.55
C VAL A 189 18.82 -20.94 1.28
N GLU A 190 17.66 -20.85 1.92
CA GLU A 190 17.03 -21.99 2.60
C GLU A 190 16.54 -23.05 1.60
N ALA A 191 16.01 -22.63 0.44
CA ALA A 191 15.63 -23.54 -0.64
C ALA A 191 16.84 -24.26 -1.29
N ASP A 192 17.97 -23.57 -1.45
CA ASP A 192 19.20 -24.16 -1.98
C ASP A 192 19.87 -25.10 -0.98
N PHE A 193 19.79 -24.80 0.32
CA PHE A 193 20.29 -25.68 1.39
C PHE A 193 19.49 -26.99 1.47
N VAL A 194 18.16 -26.93 1.30
CA VAL A 194 17.29 -28.12 1.26
C VAL A 194 17.60 -29.00 0.04
N LYS A 195 17.81 -28.42 -1.14
CA LYS A 195 18.21 -29.18 -2.35
C LYS A 195 19.58 -29.85 -2.19
N CYS A 196 20.54 -29.18 -1.58
CA CYS A 196 21.85 -29.76 -1.29
C CYS A 196 21.75 -30.92 -0.29
N ALA A 197 20.92 -30.79 0.76
CA ALA A 197 20.71 -31.84 1.75
C ALA A 197 20.02 -33.10 1.16
N GLU A 198 19.11 -32.93 0.20
CA GLU A 198 18.41 -34.04 -0.47
C GLU A 198 19.28 -34.74 -1.53
N SER A 199 20.37 -34.11 -1.95
CA SER A 199 21.36 -34.66 -2.89
C SER A 199 22.58 -35.31 -2.24
N ALA A 200 22.65 -35.36 -0.90
CA ALA A 200 23.73 -36.04 -0.20
C ALA A 200 23.56 -37.57 -0.30
N PRO A 201 24.46 -38.31 -0.96
CA PRO A 201 24.38 -39.77 -0.97
C PRO A 201 24.58 -40.32 0.45
N SER A 202 23.63 -41.13 0.89
CA SER A 202 23.68 -41.88 2.15
C SER A 202 24.65 -43.07 2.03
N ASP A 203 25.96 -42.80 1.98
CA ASP A 203 26.97 -43.87 2.10
C ASP A 203 28.04 -43.45 3.10
N CYS A 204 27.74 -43.73 4.38
CA CYS A 204 28.72 -43.79 5.46
C CYS A 204 28.46 -45.06 6.28
N ASP A 205 28.52 -46.23 5.63
CA ASP A 205 28.74 -47.51 6.32
C ASP A 205 30.25 -47.68 6.56
N LEU A 206 30.73 -46.99 7.58
CA LEU A 206 32.01 -47.25 8.24
C LEU A 206 31.67 -47.67 9.66
N PHE A 207 31.51 -48.97 9.90
CA PHE A 207 31.90 -49.71 11.12
C PHE A 207 31.24 -51.10 11.14
N ALA A 208 31.97 -52.12 10.67
CA ALA A 208 31.82 -53.50 11.16
C ALA A 208 33.15 -54.23 11.02
N THR A 209 33.95 -54.13 12.08
CA THR A 209 35.06 -55.03 12.42
C THR A 209 34.52 -56.42 12.80
N CYS A 210 35.04 -57.46 12.14
CA CYS A 210 35.54 -58.75 12.65
C CYS A 210 35.46 -59.83 11.56
#